data_AF-A0A8X6UCV8-F1
#
_entry.id   AF-A0A8X6UCV8-F1
#
_cell.length_a   1.000
_cell.length_b   1.000
_cell.length_c   1.000
_cell.angle_alpha   90.00
_cell.angle_beta   90.00
_cell.angle_gamma   90.00
#
_symmetry.space_group_name_H-M   'P 1'
#
loop_
_entity.id
_entity.type
_entity.pdbx_description
1 polymer ?
#
loop_
_entity_poly.entity_id
_entity_poly.type
_entity_poly.pdbx_seq_one_letter_code
_entity_poly.pdbx_strand_id
1 'polypeptide(L)'
;MAVLRCPIPSFVSDYVKVTSWERIDGFLITPGIISAKYGMLESGDLYIRDTTEHDGSYSFRCHTENTVTKEKKVSMNYSRIIVTGN
;
A
#
# COMPACT_ATOMS: atom_id res chain seq x y z
N MET A 1 -8.43 0.42 12.83
CA MET A 1 -8.32 0.19 11.38
C MET A 1 -7.59 1.35 10.75
N ALA A 2 -6.79 1.11 9.71
CA ALA A 2 -6.14 2.17 8.96
C ALA A 2 -6.17 1.88 7.46
N VAL A 3 -6.07 2.95 6.67
CA VAL A 3 -5.98 2.88 5.21
C VAL A 3 -4.74 3.67 4.79
N LEU A 4 -3.86 3.04 4.01
CA LEU A 4 -2.74 3.71 3.35
C LEU A 4 -3.03 3.87 1.86
N ARG A 5 -2.76 5.06 1.35
CA ARG A 5 -2.92 5.41 -0.06
C ARG A 5 -1.56 5.58 -0.73
N CYS A 6 -1.43 5.08 -1.95
CA CYS A 6 -0.23 5.30 -2.74
C CYS A 6 -0.27 6.70 -3.37
N PRO A 7 0.78 7.54 -3.23
CA PRO A 7 0.78 8.90 -3.77
C PRO A 7 1.03 8.89 -5.29
N ILE A 8 -0.01 8.57 -6.07
CA ILE A 8 0.02 8.62 -7.53
C ILE A 8 -0.36 10.04 -7.98
N PRO A 9 0.46 10.72 -8.80
CA PRO A 9 0.10 12.02 -9.35
C PRO A 9 -1.17 11.94 -10.21
N SER A 10 -2.08 12.92 -10.06
CA SER A 10 -3.38 12.91 -10.74
C SER A 10 -3.29 12.88 -12.27
N PHE A 11 -2.26 13.50 -12.86
CA PHE A 11 -2.11 13.52 -14.33
C PHE A 11 -1.76 12.15 -14.95
N VAL A 12 -1.42 11.13 -14.14
CA VAL A 12 -1.19 9.76 -14.60
C VAL A 12 -2.14 8.72 -13.97
N SER A 13 -3.08 9.15 -13.11
CA SER A 13 -3.91 8.22 -12.32
C SER A 13 -4.75 7.27 -13.16
N ASP A 14 -5.12 7.68 -14.37
CA ASP A 14 -5.96 6.86 -15.27
C ASP A 14 -5.20 5.66 -15.84
N TYR A 15 -3.87 5.75 -15.91
CA TYR A 15 -3.02 4.74 -16.53
C TYR A 15 -2.14 4.02 -15.52
N VAL A 16 -1.95 4.56 -14.31
CA VAL A 16 -1.09 3.97 -13.28
C VAL A 16 -1.94 3.30 -12.21
N LYS A 17 -1.72 2.00 -11.99
CA LYS A 17 -2.41 1.22 -10.96
C LYS A 17 -1.44 0.71 -9.92
N VAL A 18 -1.89 0.64 -8.67
CA VAL A 18 -1.15 -0.06 -7.61
C VAL A 18 -1.29 -1.57 -7.83
N THR A 19 -0.18 -2.28 -7.86
CA THR A 19 -0.13 -3.73 -8.11
C THR A 19 0.10 -4.52 -6.83
N SER A 20 0.84 -3.94 -5.88
CA SER A 20 1.07 -4.53 -4.56
C SER A 20 1.58 -3.49 -3.56
N TRP A 21 1.55 -3.87 -2.28
CA TRP A 21 2.24 -3.17 -1.21
C TRP A 21 3.32 -4.07 -0.64
N GLU A 22 4.41 -3.47 -0.18
CA GLU A 22 5.52 -4.17 0.43
C GLU A 22 5.87 -3.51 1.76
N ARG A 23 5.96 -4.32 2.80
CA ARG A 23 6.50 -3.89 4.10
C ARG A 23 8.02 -3.85 4.06
N ILE A 24 8.61 -3.06 4.93
CA ILE A 24 10.08 -2.90 5.03
C ILE A 24 10.83 -4.21 5.33
N ASP A 25 10.16 -5.21 5.90
CA ASP A 25 10.69 -6.55 6.15
C ASP A 25 10.56 -7.50 4.94
N GLY A 26 10.11 -6.99 3.79
CA GLY A 26 9.94 -7.74 2.54
C GLY A 26 8.59 -8.47 2.43
N PHE A 27 7.69 -8.33 3.41
CA PHE A 27 6.36 -8.94 3.30
C PHE A 27 5.54 -8.27 2.19
N LEU A 28 5.20 -9.04 1.15
CA LEU A 28 4.46 -8.59 -0.02
C LEU A 28 2.95 -8.85 0.14
N ILE A 29 2.16 -7.80 -0.05
CA ILE A 29 0.71 -7.79 0.00
C ILE A 29 0.20 -7.58 -1.42
N THR A 30 -0.44 -8.59 -1.99
CA THR A 30 -1.00 -8.57 -3.34
C THR A 30 -2.52 -8.68 -3.29
N PRO A 31 -3.26 -8.28 -4.35
CA PRO A 31 -4.73 -8.33 -4.33
C PRO A 31 -5.30 -9.74 -4.08
N GLY A 32 -4.56 -10.81 -4.40
CA GLY A 32 -4.96 -12.19 -4.13
C GLY A 32 -4.66 -12.67 -2.71
N ILE A 33 -3.83 -11.97 -1.94
CA ILE A 33 -3.47 -12.33 -0.57
C ILE A 33 -4.27 -11.46 0.39
N ILE A 34 -5.46 -11.94 0.74
CA ILE A 34 -6.22 -11.40 1.86
C ILE A 34 -5.81 -12.19 3.10
N SER A 35 -5.06 -11.54 3.99
CA SER A 35 -4.77 -12.09 5.31
C SER A 35 -5.77 -11.56 6.33
N ALA A 36 -5.80 -12.15 7.54
CA ALA A 36 -6.60 -11.60 8.63
C ALA A 36 -6.22 -10.14 8.97
N LYS A 37 -4.99 -9.72 8.65
CA LYS A 37 -4.43 -8.41 9.02
C LYS A 37 -4.46 -7.39 7.89
N TYR A 38 -4.10 -7.80 6.68
CA TYR A 38 -3.90 -6.93 5.51
C TYR A 38 -4.84 -7.34 4.37
N GLY A 39 -5.39 -6.33 3.69
CA GLY A 39 -6.10 -6.51 2.43
C GLY A 39 -5.85 -5.33 1.49
N MET A 40 -5.92 -5.56 0.19
CA MET A 40 -5.84 -4.49 -0.81
C MET A 40 -7.23 -4.23 -1.38
N LEU A 41 -7.65 -2.98 -1.40
CA LEU A 41 -8.92 -2.57 -2.00
C LEU A 41 -8.81 -2.56 -3.53
N GLU A 42 -9.96 -2.54 -4.22
CA GLU A 42 -9.99 -2.40 -5.68
C GLU A 42 -9.36 -1.10 -6.17
N SER A 43 -9.37 -0.05 -5.34
CA SER A 43 -8.66 1.21 -5.60
C SER A 43 -7.13 1.06 -5.57
N GLY A 44 -6.61 -0.04 -5.03
CA GLY A 44 -5.19 -0.24 -4.75
C GLY A 44 -4.75 0.23 -3.37
N ASP A 45 -5.65 0.78 -2.56
CA ASP A 45 -5.35 1.18 -1.19
C ASP A 45 -5.07 -0.03 -0.31
N LEU A 46 -4.13 0.11 0.62
CA LEU A 46 -3.84 -0.91 1.63
C LEU A 46 -4.74 -0.71 2.85
N TYR A 47 -5.58 -1.69 3.12
CA TYR A 47 -6.40 -1.77 4.31
C TYR A 47 -5.70 -2.61 5.39
N ILE A 48 -5.58 -2.04 6.59
CA ILE A 48 -4.99 -2.69 7.77
C ILE A 48 -6.07 -2.85 8.84
N ARG A 49 -6.40 -4.11 9.14
CA ARG A 49 -7.40 -4.49 10.15
C ARG A 49 -6.80 -4.39 11.56
N ASP A 50 -7.63 -4.02 12.54
CA ASP A 50 -7.31 -4.07 13.99
C ASP A 50 -5.92 -3.51 14.32
N THR A 51 -5.67 -2.27 13.89
CA THR A 51 -4.39 -1.58 14.04
C THR A 51 -4.00 -1.39 15.50
N THR A 52 -2.79 -1.81 15.86
CA THR A 52 -2.17 -1.65 17.18
C THR A 52 -0.89 -0.83 17.08
N GLU A 53 -0.30 -0.44 18.21
CA GLU A 53 1.00 0.27 18.23
C GLU A 53 2.11 -0.50 17.50
N HIS A 54 2.08 -1.83 17.55
CA HIS A 54 3.04 -2.68 16.83
C HIS A 54 3.04 -2.42 15.33
N ASP A 55 1.89 -2.11 14.74
CA ASP A 55 1.79 -1.84 13.31
C ASP A 55 2.49 -0.53 12.90
N GLY A 56 2.66 0.42 13.84
CA GLY A 56 3.43 1.65 13.61
C GLY A 56 4.94 1.43 13.47
N SER A 57 5.43 0.24 13.86
CA SER A 57 6.83 -0.17 13.64
C SER A 57 7.10 -0.46 12.17
N TYR A 58 6.08 -0.84 11.38
CA TYR A 58 6.23 -1.13 9.97
C TYR A 58 6.14 0.11 9.09
N SER A 59 6.93 0.10 8.04
CA SER A 59 6.88 1.07 6.95
C SER A 59 6.51 0.34 5.67
N PHE A 60 5.71 0.97 4.82
CA PHE A 60 5.09 0.35 3.65
C PHE A 60 5.43 1.15 2.40
N ARG A 61 5.72 0.48 1.28
CA ARG A 61 5.87 1.10 -0.04
C ARG A 61 4.92 0.44 -1.03
N CYS A 62 4.40 1.22 -1.98
CA CYS A 62 3.53 0.70 -3.02
C CYS A 62 4.32 0.42 -4.29
N HIS A 63 3.95 -0.66 -4.97
CA HIS A 63 4.37 -0.97 -6.32
C HIS A 63 3.27 -0.54 -7.27
N THR A 64 3.65 0.08 -8.38
CA THR A 64 2.74 0.62 -9.39
C THR A 64 3.14 0.15 -10.77
N GLU A 65 2.15 0.02 -11.65
CA GLU A 65 2.36 -0.29 -13.06
C GLU A 65 1.57 0.68 -13.94
N ASN A 66 2.26 1.27 -14.91
CA ASN A 66 1.61 1.99 -16.00
C ASN A 66 1.02 0.96 -16.99
N THR A 67 -0.30 0.91 -17.08
CA THR A 67 -1.05 -0.03 -17.90
C THR A 67 -0.82 0.13 -19.40
N VAL A 68 -0.40 1.32 -19.85
CA VAL A 68 -0.09 1.64 -21.26
C VAL A 68 1.34 1.24 -21.61
N THR A 69 2.32 1.72 -20.85
CA THR A 69 3.75 1.50 -21.16
C THR A 69 4.31 0.22 -20.56
N LYS A 70 3.57 -0.42 -19.65
CA LYS A 70 4.00 -1.54 -18.81
C LYS A 70 5.18 -1.23 -17.88
N GLU A 71 5.52 0.06 -17.71
CA GLU A 71 6.56 0.48 -16.79
C GLU A 71 6.13 0.20 -15.33
N LYS A 72 7.01 -0.43 -14.56
CA LYS A 72 6.80 -0.70 -13.14
C LYS A 72 7.67 0.20 -12.29
N LYS A 73 7.08 0.80 -11.25
CA LYS A 73 7.76 1.70 -10.32
C LYS A 73 7.37 1.40 -8.89
N VAL A 74 8.33 1.58 -7.98
CA VAL A 74 8.12 1.48 -6.54
C VAL A 74 8.16 2.90 -5.95
N SER A 75 7.31 3.18 -4.97
CA SER A 75 7.35 4.47 -4.29
C SER A 75 8.72 4.69 -3.63
N MET A 76 9.33 5.86 -3.90
CA MET A 76 10.62 6.23 -3.29
C MET A 76 10.50 6.43 -1.78
N ASN A 77 9.36 6.95 -1.33
CA ASN A 77 9.05 7.17 0.07
C ASN A 77 8.24 6.02 0.64
N TYR A 78 8.43 5.77 1.93
CA TYR A 78 7.61 4.84 2.69
C TYR A 78 6.47 5.59 3.39
N SER A 79 5.31 4.95 3.40
CA SER A 79 4.16 5.33 4.21
C SER A 79 4.21 4.61 5.55
N ARG A 80 3.82 5.30 6.62
CA ARG A 80 3.71 4.74 7.96
C ARG A 80 2.33 5.06 8.50
N ILE A 81 1.78 4.18 9.32
CA ILE A 81 0.60 4.50 10.11
C ILE A 81 1.04 5.07 11.45
N ILE A 82 0.29 6.07 11.94
CA ILE A 82 0.45 6.59 13.29
C ILE A 82 -0.81 6.18 14.04
N VAL A 83 -0.66 5.28 14.99
CA VAL A 83 -1.75 4.86 15.88
C VAL A 83 -1.69 5.75 17.11
N THR A 84 -2.66 6.64 17.26
CA THR A 84 -2.84 7.44 18.47
C THR A 84 -3.83 6.70 19.37
N GLY A 85 -3.34 6.20 20.51
CA GLY A 85 -4.19 5.69 21.58
C GLY A 85 -4.81 6.86 22.36
N ASN A 86 -6.02 6.65 22.89
CA ASN A 86 -6.56 7.45 23.99
C ASN A 86 -5.81 7.14 25.28
#